data_AF-A0A5A8A8P5-F1
#
_entry.id   AF-A0A5A8A8P5-F1
#
_cell.length_a   1.000
_cell.length_b   1.000
_cell.length_c   1.000
_cell.angle_alpha   90.00
_cell.angle_beta   90.00
_cell.angle_gamma   90.00
#
_symmetry.space_group_name_H-M   'P 1'
#
loop_
_entity.id
_entity.type
_entity.pdbx_description
1 polymer ?
#
loop_
_entity_poly.entity_id
_entity_poly.type
_entity_poly.pdbx_seq_one_letter_code
_entity_poly.pdbx_strand_id
1 'polypeptide(L)' 'MASVTFEKPLDVGGPLSRRAAALANVRWFRALAWRALRDGGPRAELRAANARSAARIVLRQAKREALVDRLTRQAVEASL' A
#
# COMPACT_ATOMS: atom_id res chain seq x y z
N MET A 1 17.55 3.85 24.19
CA MET A 1 17.17 2.55 23.60
C MET A 1 16.02 2.78 22.64
N ALA A 2 16.29 2.88 21.34
CA ALA A 2 15.25 3.07 20.33
C ALA A 2 14.57 1.71 20.08
N SER A 3 13.30 1.61 20.44
CA SER A 3 12.43 0.47 20.13
C SER A 3 12.26 0.40 18.61
N VAL A 4 13.04 -0.47 17.95
CA VAL A 4 12.82 -0.82 16.54
C VAL A 4 11.63 -1.76 16.51
N THR A 5 10.44 -1.22 16.29
CA THR A 5 9.27 -2.02 15.93
C THR A 5 9.51 -2.58 14.54
N PHE A 6 10.05 -3.80 14.47
CA PHE A 6 9.89 -4.64 13.30
C PHE A 6 8.41 -5.00 13.23
N GLU A 7 7.62 -4.18 12.54
CA GLU A 7 6.33 -4.63 12.03
C GLU A 7 6.64 -5.77 11.08
N LYS A 8 6.51 -7.01 11.56
CA LYS A 8 6.44 -8.18 10.70
C LYS A 8 5.28 -7.90 9.75
N PRO A 9 5.52 -7.80 8.43
CA PRO A 9 4.42 -7.67 7.49
C PRO A 9 3.53 -8.87 7.72
N LEU A 10 2.29 -8.64 8.15
CA LEU A 10 1.32 -9.70 8.27
C LEU A 10 1.21 -10.35 6.89
N ASP A 11 1.64 -11.60 6.78
CA ASP A 11 1.55 -12.38 5.55
C ASP A 11 0.10 -12.81 5.36
N VAL A 12 -0.77 -11.84 5.05
CA VAL A 12 -2.19 -12.05 4.80
C VAL A 12 -2.37 -12.53 3.36
N GLY A 13 -1.92 -13.77 3.15
CA GLY A 13 -2.09 -14.58 1.95
C GLY A 13 -1.09 -14.29 0.82
N GLY A 14 -1.03 -15.24 -0.12
CA GLY A 14 -0.12 -15.20 -1.26
C GLY A 14 -0.29 -14.01 -2.22
N PRO A 15 0.41 -13.99 -3.36
CA PRO A 15 0.52 -12.81 -4.23
C PRO A 15 -0.81 -12.18 -4.68
N LEU A 16 -1.87 -12.98 -4.84
CA LEU A 16 -3.22 -12.52 -5.18
C LEU A 16 -3.88 -11.73 -4.04
N SER A 17 -3.72 -12.13 -2.78
CA SER A 17 -4.29 -11.40 -1.65
C SER A 17 -3.49 -10.12 -1.36
N ARG A 18 -2.16 -10.11 -1.58
CA ARG A 18 -1.36 -8.87 -1.50
C ARG A 18 -1.83 -7.82 -2.50
N ARG A 19 -2.07 -8.22 -3.75
CA ARG A 19 -2.64 -7.33 -4.78
C ARG A 19 -4.05 -6.84 -4.40
N ALA A 20 -4.90 -7.75 -3.93
CA ALA A 20 -6.27 -7.41 -3.53
C ALA A 20 -6.28 -6.42 -2.35
N ALA A 21 -5.45 -6.65 -1.33
CA ALA A 21 -5.30 -5.77 -0.17
C ALA A 21 -4.79 -4.38 -0.58
N ALA A 22 -3.79 -4.31 -1.46
CA ALA A 22 -3.28 -3.03 -1.97
C ALA A 22 -4.39 -2.24 -2.70
N LEU A 23 -5.19 -2.91 -3.55
CA LEU A 23 -6.30 -2.27 -4.25
C LEU A 23 -7.41 -1.82 -3.28
N ALA A 24 -7.73 -2.62 -2.27
CA ALA A 24 -8.70 -2.27 -1.24
C ALA A 24 -8.26 -1.02 -0.47
N ASN A 25 -7.00 -0.98 0.00
CA ASN A 25 -6.42 0.18 0.68
C ASN A 25 -6.45 1.44 -0.20
N VAL A 26 -6.11 1.32 -1.47
CA VAL A 26 -6.17 2.45 -2.42
C VAL A 26 -7.59 2.98 -2.58
N ARG A 27 -8.59 2.11 -2.69
CA ARG A 27 -10.00 2.50 -2.78
C ARG A 27 -10.45 3.19 -1.50
N TRP A 28 -10.06 2.65 -0.35
CA TRP A 28 -10.35 3.24 0.95
C TRP A 28 -9.74 4.64 1.10
N PHE A 29 -8.44 4.82 0.80
CA PHE A 29 -7.79 6.12 0.85
C PHE A 29 -8.40 7.14 -0.11
N ARG A 30 -8.78 6.72 -1.32
CA ARG A 30 -9.49 7.60 -2.27
C ARG A 30 -10.83 8.04 -1.71
N ALA A 31 -11.61 7.11 -1.16
CA ALA A 31 -12.89 7.45 -0.52
C ALA A 31 -12.70 8.40 0.67
N LEU A 32 -11.66 8.17 1.49
CA LEU A 32 -11.30 9.06 2.59
C LEU A 32 -10.95 10.48 2.09
N ALA A 33 -10.22 10.60 0.97
CA ALA A 33 -9.91 11.90 0.38
C ALA A 33 -11.16 12.63 -0.10
N TRP A 34 -12.09 11.92 -0.75
CA TRP A 34 -13.38 12.48 -1.18
C TRP A 34 -14.21 12.95 0.01
N ARG A 35 -14.31 12.12 1.05
CA ARG A 35 -15.03 12.43 2.28
C ARG A 35 -14.43 13.62 3.01
N ALA A 36 -13.10 13.69 3.11
CA ALA A 36 -12.40 14.80 3.76
C ALA A 36 -12.74 16.17 3.16
N LEU A 37 -13.02 16.23 1.86
CA LEU A 37 -13.41 17.46 1.15
C LEU A 37 -14.89 17.81 1.30
N ARG A 38 -15.76 16.83 1.60
CA ARG A 38 -17.21 17.03 1.74
C ARG A 38 -17.62 17.35 3.17
N ASP A 39 -16.96 16.75 4.15
CA ASP A 39 -17.38 16.83 5.55
C ASP A 39 -16.99 18.16 6.22
N GLY A 40 -16.33 19.10 5.51
CA GLY A 40 -16.03 20.45 6.00
C GLY A 40 -15.06 20.55 7.19
N GLY A 41 -14.57 19.42 7.72
CA GLY A 41 -13.71 19.40 8.91
C GLY A 41 -12.34 20.09 8.70
N PRO A 42 -11.63 20.41 9.78
CA PRO A 42 -10.47 21.32 9.78
C PRO A 42 -9.34 20.87 8.82
N ARG A 43 -8.78 21.77 8.01
CA ARG A 43 -7.70 21.41 7.05
C ARG A 43 -8.09 20.30 6.05
N ALA A 44 -9.33 20.34 5.56
CA ALA A 44 -9.89 19.36 4.61
C ALA A 44 -8.97 19.04 3.42
N GLU A 45 -8.40 20.07 2.80
CA GLU A 45 -7.50 19.93 1.65
C GLU A 45 -6.23 19.15 1.98
N LEU A 46 -5.60 19.45 3.13
CA LEU A 46 -4.40 18.76 3.58
C LEU A 46 -4.68 17.28 3.87
N ARG A 47 -5.80 16.96 4.53
CA ARG A 47 -6.22 15.57 4.77
C ARG A 47 -6.46 14.83 3.46
N ALA A 48 -7.15 15.47 2.52
CA ALA A 48 -7.41 14.88 1.21
C ALA A 48 -6.13 14.65 0.41
N ALA A 49 -5.19 15.61 0.45
CA ALA A 49 -3.87 15.48 -0.16
C ALA A 49 -3.07 14.33 0.48
N ASN A 50 -3.07 14.24 1.81
CA ASN A 50 -2.40 13.16 2.54
C ASN A 50 -2.98 11.78 2.16
N ALA A 51 -4.31 11.64 2.17
CA ALA A 51 -4.97 10.40 1.79
C ALA A 51 -4.66 9.99 0.32
N ARG A 52 -4.63 10.96 -0.62
CA ARG A 52 -4.19 10.69 -2.00
C ARG A 52 -2.73 10.27 -2.07
N SER A 53 -1.85 10.89 -1.29
CA SER A 53 -0.44 10.51 -1.20
C SER A 53 -0.26 9.11 -0.64
N ALA A 54 -0.98 8.74 0.42
CA ALA A 54 -1.00 7.39 0.98
C ALA A 54 -1.44 6.35 -0.06
N ALA A 55 -2.50 6.62 -0.83
CA ALA A 55 -2.92 5.75 -1.94
C ALA A 55 -1.81 5.56 -2.97
N ARG A 56 -1.05 6.61 -3.30
CA ARG A 56 0.09 6.53 -4.23
C ARG A 56 1.24 5.71 -3.66
N ILE A 57 1.53 5.84 -2.36
CA ILE A 57 2.57 5.06 -1.66
C ILE A 57 2.21 3.58 -1.71
N VAL A 58 0.98 3.21 -1.35
CA VAL A 58 0.51 1.80 -1.41
C VAL A 58 0.63 1.23 -2.81
N LEU A 59 0.21 1.96 -3.86
CA LEU A 59 0.36 1.49 -5.24
C LEU A 59 1.81 1.29 -5.65
N ARG A 60 2.70 2.21 -5.28
CA ARG A 60 4.13 2.11 -5.59
C ARG A 60 4.76 0.93 -4.88
N GLN A 61 4.44 0.73 -3.61
CA GLN A 61 4.93 -0.38 -2.82
C GLN A 61 4.47 -1.72 -3.41
N ALA A 62 3.19 -1.87 -3.72
CA ALA A 62 2.66 -3.10 -4.31
C ALA A 62 3.28 -3.42 -5.68
N LYS A 63 3.57 -2.39 -6.50
CA LYS A 63 4.30 -2.58 -7.77
C LYS A 63 5.74 -3.05 -7.54
N ARG A 64 6.41 -2.48 -6.54
CA ARG A 64 7.78 -2.87 -6.16
C ARG A 64 7.82 -4.32 -5.69
N GLU A 65 6.91 -4.71 -4.82
CA GLU A 65 6.79 -6.09 -4.32
C GLU A 65 6.51 -7.07 -5.46
N ALA A 66 5.58 -6.76 -6.36
CA ALA A 66 5.29 -7.60 -7.52
C ALA A 66 6.52 -7.78 -8.45
N LEU A 67 7.34 -6.73 -8.61
CA LEU A 67 8.58 -6.82 -9.36
C LEU A 67 9.60 -7.71 -8.66
N VAL A 68 9.80 -7.54 -7.35
CA VAL A 68 10.71 -8.37 -6.55
C VAL A 68 10.27 -9.83 -6.61
N ASP A 69 9.00 -10.13 -6.37
CA ASP A 69 8.46 -11.49 -6.47
C ASP A 69 8.71 -12.13 -7.84
N ARG A 70 8.60 -11.34 -8.92
CA ARG A 70 8.90 -11.81 -10.28
C ARG A 70 10.38 -12.14 -10.44
N LEU A 71 11.27 -11.23 -10.04
CA LEU A 71 12.71 -11.43 -10.14
C LEU A 71 13.18 -12.62 -9.31
N THR A 72 12.64 -12.77 -8.09
CA THR A 72 12.95 -13.92 -7.22
C THR A 72 12.53 -15.23 -7.86
N ARG A 73 11.33 -15.31 -8.47
CA ARG A 73 10.89 -16.51 -9.20
C ARG A 73 11.81 -16.83 -10.38
N GLN A 74 12.16 -15.83 -11.19
CA GLN A 74 13.07 -16.02 -12.32
C GLN A 74 14.46 -16.49 -11.89
N ALA A 75 14.98 -15.97 -10.77
CA ALA A 75 16.26 -16.40 -10.23
C ALA A 75 16.23 -17.85 -9.72
N VAL A 76 15.14 -18.26 -9.06
CA VAL A 76 14.93 -19.64 -8.63
C VAL A 76 14.84 -20.58 -9.83
N GLU A 77 14.05 -20.22 -10.85
CA GLU A 77 13.91 -21.00 -12.09
C GLU A 77 15.23 -21.14 -12.86
N ALA A 78 16.07 -20.10 -12.90
CA ALA A 78 17.37 -20.14 -13.56
C ALA A 78 18.45 -20.93 -12.78
N SER A 79 18.19 -21.26 -11.51
CA SER A 79 19.12 -22.02 -10.66
C SER A 79 18.80 -23.52 -10.59
N LEU A 80 17.74 -23.95 -11.28
CA LEU A 80 17.28 -25.34 -11.42
C LEU A 80 17.70 -25.89 -12.78
#